data_AF-A0A921QYM6-F1
#
_entry.id   AF-A0A921QYM6-F1
#
_cell.length_a   1.000
_cell.length_b   1.000
_cell.length_c   1.000
_cell.angle_alpha   90.00
_cell.angle_beta   90.00
_cell.angle_gamma   90.00
#
_symmetry.space_group_name_H-M   'P 1'
#
loop_
_entity.id
_entity.type
_entity.pdbx_description
1 polymer ?
#
loop_
_entity_poly.entity_id
_entity_poly.type
_entity_poly.pdbx_seq_one_letter_code
_entity_poly.pdbx_strand_id
1 'polypeptide(L)'
;MELLEVWWLEIEGNVPQGALPANTSYDVYLVYMLADEHDGLRWGESCVLVDGVPTFGAIVSFVDQDAVRVDRVAYPVTRSEGWMELRLGEFSLGDDSSSTVKVHLSEKTDTYAKKGLIIEGMEIRAKSMPIT
;
A
#
# COMPACT_ATOMS: atom_id res chain seq x y z
N MET A 1 -13.77 5.12 7.37
CA MET A 1 -13.70 4.42 8.67
C MET A 1 -12.37 4.78 9.29
N GLU A 2 -12.34 5.07 10.59
CA GLU A 2 -11.13 5.45 11.32
C GLU A 2 -10.66 4.30 12.23
N LEU A 3 -9.35 4.08 12.28
CA LEU A 3 -8.70 3.16 13.20
C LEU A 3 -8.66 3.77 14.61
N LEU A 4 -9.45 3.21 15.53
CA LEU A 4 -9.52 3.73 16.90
C LEU A 4 -8.23 3.51 17.70
N GLU A 5 -7.78 2.26 17.84
CA GLU A 5 -6.50 1.92 18.47
C GLU A 5 -6.19 0.42 18.28
N VAL A 6 -4.98 0.07 17.82
CA VAL A 6 -4.50 -1.33 17.73
C VAL A 6 -3.01 -1.44 18.02
N TRP A 7 -2.55 -2.60 18.48
CA TRP A 7 -1.11 -2.91 18.61
C TRP A 7 -0.51 -3.48 17.32
N TRP A 8 -1.32 -4.20 16.55
CA TRP A 8 -0.91 -4.86 15.31
C TRP A 8 -1.83 -4.37 14.20
N LEU A 9 -1.27 -3.71 13.20
CA LEU A 9 -2.00 -3.26 12.03
C LEU A 9 -1.70 -4.19 10.86
N GLU A 10 -2.73 -4.76 10.26
CA GLU A 10 -2.68 -5.48 9.00
C GLU A 10 -3.80 -4.97 8.09
N ILE A 11 -3.45 -4.70 6.83
CA ILE A 11 -4.37 -4.28 5.79
C ILE A 11 -4.13 -5.18 4.59
N GLU A 12 -5.19 -5.82 4.12
CA GLU A 12 -5.14 -6.74 2.99
C GLU A 12 -6.05 -6.27 1.85
N GLY A 13 -5.51 -6.37 0.64
CA GLY A 13 -6.26 -6.20 -0.60
C GLY A 13 -6.24 -7.48 -1.40
N ASN A 14 -7.38 -7.86 -1.96
CA ASN A 14 -7.47 -8.94 -2.94
C ASN A 14 -8.05 -8.40 -4.24
N VAL A 15 -7.39 -8.75 -5.34
CA VAL A 15 -7.89 -8.49 -6.69
C VAL A 15 -8.55 -9.77 -7.20
N PRO A 16 -9.85 -9.72 -7.53
CA PRO A 16 -10.51 -10.84 -8.15
C PRO A 16 -9.88 -11.19 -9.50
N GLN A 17 -9.88 -12.48 -9.81
CA GLN A 17 -9.46 -12.99 -11.11
C GLN A 17 -10.22 -12.29 -12.25
N GLY A 18 -9.51 -11.86 -13.30
CA GLY A 18 -10.11 -11.21 -14.46
C GLY A 18 -10.64 -9.79 -14.22
N ALA A 19 -10.45 -9.21 -13.03
CA ALA A 19 -10.84 -7.83 -12.74
C ALA A 19 -9.92 -6.80 -13.41
N LEU A 20 -8.71 -7.20 -13.80
CA LEU A 20 -7.70 -6.36 -14.42
C LEU A 20 -7.32 -6.90 -15.81
N PRO A 21 -7.04 -6.02 -16.79
CA PRO A 21 -6.47 -6.41 -18.07
C PRO A 21 -5.18 -7.24 -17.96
N ALA A 22 -5.11 -8.29 -18.78
CA ALA A 22 -3.91 -9.09 -19.00
C ALA A 22 -2.77 -8.29 -19.65
N ASN A 23 -1.57 -8.86 -19.68
CA ASN A 23 -0.38 -8.30 -20.32
C ASN A 23 -0.11 -6.83 -19.95
N THR A 24 -0.34 -6.49 -18.68
CA THR A 24 -0.27 -5.12 -18.16
C THR A 24 0.46 -5.14 -16.82
N SER A 25 1.33 -4.16 -16.60
CA SER A 25 1.96 -3.91 -15.31
C SER A 25 1.17 -2.88 -14.52
N TYR A 26 1.12 -3.04 -13.21
CA TYR A 26 0.34 -2.20 -12.30
C TYR A 26 1.19 -1.68 -11.15
N ASP A 27 0.87 -0.48 -10.68
CA ASP A 27 1.26 0.02 -9.37
C ASP A 27 0.10 -0.07 -8.39
N VAL A 28 0.40 -0.31 -7.12
CA VAL A 28 -0.56 -0.41 -6.04
C VAL A 28 -0.32 0.70 -5.01
N TYR A 29 -1.39 1.36 -4.60
CA TYR A 29 -1.36 2.44 -3.62
C TYR A 29 -2.39 2.21 -2.52
N LEU A 30 -2.03 2.53 -1.28
CA LEU A 30 -3.00 2.80 -0.23
C LEU A 30 -3.35 4.28 -0.25
N VAL A 31 -4.64 4.61 -0.26
CA VAL A 31 -5.12 5.98 -0.12
C VAL A 31 -5.75 6.16 1.26
N TYR A 32 -5.23 7.12 2.02
CA TYR A 32 -5.58 7.32 3.41
C TYR A 32 -5.39 8.77 3.87
N MET A 33 -5.97 9.10 5.01
CA MET A 33 -5.71 10.30 5.80
C MET A 33 -5.28 9.91 7.21
N LEU A 34 -4.69 10.88 7.90
CA LEU A 34 -4.50 10.82 9.34
C LEU A 34 -5.50 11.76 9.99
N ALA A 35 -6.21 11.28 11.01
CA ALA A 35 -7.07 12.10 11.84
C ALA A 35 -6.26 13.18 12.58
N ASP A 36 -6.92 14.24 13.05
CA ASP A 36 -6.27 15.28 13.86
C ASP A 36 -5.58 14.66 15.09
N GLU A 37 -6.21 13.64 15.70
CA GLU A 37 -5.62 12.82 16.75
C GLU A 37 -5.15 11.47 16.20
N HIS A 38 -3.88 11.40 15.76
CA HIS A 38 -3.22 10.16 15.34
C HIS A 38 -1.91 9.95 16.09
N ASP A 39 -1.53 8.70 16.34
CA ASP A 39 -0.22 8.37 16.90
C ASP A 39 0.17 6.91 16.56
N GLY A 40 1.45 6.60 16.80
CA GLY A 40 2.02 5.26 16.75
C GLY A 40 2.26 4.66 15.37
N LEU A 41 1.69 5.25 14.30
CA LEU A 41 1.96 4.88 12.91
C LEU A 41 3.36 5.34 12.50
N ARG A 42 4.21 4.41 12.07
CA ARG A 42 5.61 4.66 11.71
C ARG A 42 5.95 3.88 10.45
N TRP A 43 6.78 2.84 10.57
CA TRP A 43 7.25 2.03 9.45
C TRP A 43 6.53 0.70 9.41
N GLY A 44 6.17 0.28 8.20
CA GLY A 44 5.56 -1.01 7.94
C GLY A 44 6.25 -1.76 6.80
N GLU A 45 5.74 -2.93 6.51
CA GLU A 45 6.16 -3.78 5.41
C GLU A 45 4.97 -4.00 4.47
N SER A 46 5.19 -3.80 3.17
CA SER A 46 4.25 -4.16 2.12
C SER A 46 4.77 -5.33 1.30
N CYS A 47 3.84 -6.15 0.81
CA CYS A 47 4.13 -7.28 -0.07
C CYS A 47 3.01 -7.44 -1.11
N VAL A 48 3.40 -7.74 -2.35
CA VAL A 48 2.46 -8.09 -3.42
C VAL A 48 2.71 -9.51 -3.85
N LEU A 49 1.64 -10.33 -3.87
CA LEU A 49 1.67 -11.72 -4.27
C LEU A 49 0.83 -11.92 -5.52
N VAL A 50 1.39 -12.60 -6.51
CA VAL A 50 0.68 -13.09 -7.69
C VAL A 50 0.66 -14.62 -7.61
N ASP A 51 -0.53 -15.21 -7.59
CA ASP A 51 -0.75 -16.66 -7.42
C ASP A 51 -0.04 -17.25 -6.19
N GLY A 52 -0.04 -16.48 -5.11
CA GLY A 52 0.60 -16.86 -3.84
C GLY A 52 2.12 -16.71 -3.83
N VAL A 53 2.74 -16.27 -4.94
CA VAL A 53 4.18 -16.02 -5.03
C VAL A 53 4.47 -14.53 -4.78
N PRO A 54 5.30 -14.17 -3.79
CA PRO A 54 5.75 -12.79 -3.61
C PRO A 54 6.50 -12.28 -4.84
N THR A 55 6.04 -11.16 -5.40
CA THR A 55 6.64 -10.50 -6.57
C THR A 55 7.27 -9.15 -6.23
N PHE A 56 6.83 -8.53 -5.12
CA PHE A 56 7.34 -7.26 -4.63
C PHE A 56 7.29 -7.23 -3.11
N GLY A 57 8.28 -6.57 -2.50
CA GLY A 57 8.29 -6.25 -1.08
C GLY A 57 8.97 -4.91 -0.83
N ALA A 58 8.43 -4.09 0.07
CA ALA A 58 9.03 -2.81 0.46
C ALA A 58 8.81 -2.50 1.94
N ILE A 59 9.75 -1.72 2.48
CA ILE A 59 9.54 -1.01 3.74
C ILE A 59 8.83 0.30 3.38
N VAL A 60 7.79 0.62 4.12
CA VAL A 60 6.99 1.83 3.92
C VAL A 60 6.95 2.66 5.18
N SER A 61 6.74 3.96 5.05
CA SER A 61 6.39 4.84 6.16
C SER A 61 4.96 5.35 5.97
N PHE A 62 4.16 5.36 7.04
CA PHE A 62 2.83 5.99 7.05
C PHE A 62 2.89 7.50 7.27
N VAL A 63 4.08 8.03 7.57
CA VAL A 63 4.29 9.45 7.84
C VAL A 63 5.58 9.92 7.15
N ASP A 64 5.58 11.14 6.64
CA ASP A 64 6.77 11.81 6.10
C ASP A 64 7.25 12.86 7.11
N GLN A 65 7.74 12.42 8.27
CA GLN A 65 8.14 13.28 9.39
C GLN A 65 9.65 13.53 9.46
N ASP A 66 10.47 12.74 8.77
CA ASP A 66 11.92 12.83 8.84
C ASP A 66 12.44 13.88 7.85
N ALA A 67 13.32 14.77 8.32
CA ALA A 67 14.02 15.73 7.45
C ALA A 67 14.91 15.03 6.40
N VAL A 68 15.24 13.76 6.62
CA VAL A 68 16.05 12.93 5.72
C VAL A 68 15.31 11.62 5.46
N ARG A 69 14.89 11.42 4.21
CA ARG A 69 14.31 10.15 3.78
C ARG A 69 15.37 9.06 3.76
N VAL A 70 15.00 7.89 4.26
CA VAL A 70 15.82 6.68 4.22
C VAL A 70 15.72 6.06 2.83
N ASP A 71 16.87 5.66 2.26
CA ASP A 71 16.90 4.97 0.98
C ASP A 71 16.06 3.69 1.03
N ARG A 72 15.34 3.39 -0.07
CA ARG A 72 14.47 2.21 -0.24
C ARG A 72 13.22 2.15 0.67
N VAL A 73 12.91 3.21 1.42
CA VAL A 73 11.61 3.35 2.11
C VAL A 73 10.63 4.11 1.22
N ALA A 74 9.43 3.57 1.05
CA ALA A 74 8.34 4.28 0.39
C ALA A 74 7.69 5.26 1.38
N TYR A 75 7.58 6.53 1.00
CA TYR A 75 6.94 7.57 1.79
C TYR A 75 5.61 7.98 1.13
N PRO A 76 4.64 8.47 1.93
CA PRO A 76 3.38 8.93 1.37
C PRO A 76 3.58 10.23 0.58
N VAL A 77 2.72 10.44 -0.40
CA VAL A 77 2.64 11.68 -1.18
C VAL A 77 1.27 12.30 -0.94
N THR A 78 1.25 13.59 -0.64
CA THR A 78 0.02 14.36 -0.42
C THR A 78 -0.79 14.49 -1.71
N ARG A 79 -2.11 14.30 -1.58
CA ARG A 79 -3.16 14.50 -2.59
C ARG A 79 -3.98 15.75 -2.23
N SER A 80 -5.22 15.84 -2.70
CA SER A 80 -6.16 16.91 -2.34
C SER A 80 -6.78 16.68 -0.95
N GLU A 81 -7.07 17.78 -0.24
CA GLU A 81 -7.88 17.76 0.99
C GLU A 81 -7.33 16.90 2.14
N GLY A 82 -6.01 16.82 2.27
CA GLY A 82 -5.35 16.07 3.35
C GLY A 82 -5.19 14.57 3.08
N TRP A 83 -5.80 14.05 2.01
CA TRP A 83 -5.54 12.69 1.54
C TRP A 83 -4.08 12.51 1.15
N MET A 84 -3.59 11.29 1.32
CA MET A 84 -2.27 10.86 0.93
C MET A 84 -2.37 9.54 0.17
N GLU A 85 -1.39 9.29 -0.70
CA GLU A 85 -1.17 7.98 -1.29
C GLU A 85 0.20 7.43 -0.90
N LEU A 86 0.23 6.15 -0.54
CA LEU A 86 1.46 5.42 -0.25
C LEU A 86 1.58 4.26 -1.23
N ARG A 87 2.66 4.25 -2.01
CA ARG A 87 2.95 3.17 -2.94
C ARG A 87 3.33 1.90 -2.19
N LEU A 88 2.55 0.84 -2.37
CA LEU A 88 2.76 -0.45 -1.72
C LEU A 88 3.55 -1.42 -2.59
N GLY A 89 3.54 -1.24 -3.90
CA GLY A 89 4.32 -2.07 -4.80
C GLY A 89 3.84 -2.09 -6.23
N GLU A 90 4.32 -3.06 -6.97
CA GLU A 90 3.98 -3.30 -8.37
C GLU A 90 3.85 -4.81 -8.66
N PHE A 91 3.12 -5.13 -9.70
CA PHE A 91 3.05 -6.48 -10.26
C PHE A 91 2.76 -6.42 -11.76
N SER A 92 2.96 -7.54 -12.46
CA SER A 92 2.61 -7.67 -13.88
C SER A 92 1.74 -8.89 -14.08
N LEU A 93 0.70 -8.74 -14.88
CA LEU A 93 -0.16 -9.84 -15.30
C LEU A 93 0.29 -10.33 -16.67
N GLY A 94 0.37 -11.65 -16.83
CA GLY A 94 0.63 -12.29 -18.10
C GLY A 94 -0.63 -12.38 -18.96
N ASP A 95 -0.61 -13.28 -19.94
CA ASP A 95 -1.74 -13.54 -20.82
C ASP A 95 -2.85 -14.37 -20.14
N ASP A 96 -2.57 -14.95 -18.98
CA ASP A 96 -3.54 -15.76 -18.27
C ASP A 96 -4.51 -14.86 -17.47
N SER A 97 -5.79 -14.97 -17.79
CA SER A 97 -6.83 -14.28 -17.02
C SER A 97 -7.11 -14.97 -15.67
N SER A 98 -6.22 -15.85 -15.20
CA SER A 98 -6.37 -16.65 -13.98
C SER A 98 -5.60 -16.17 -12.78
N SER A 99 -4.68 -15.23 -12.96
CA SER A 99 -3.87 -14.76 -11.84
C SER A 99 -4.72 -14.15 -10.73
N THR A 100 -4.41 -14.55 -9.51
CA THR A 100 -4.92 -13.97 -8.28
C THR A 100 -3.87 -13.03 -7.71
N VAL A 101 -4.30 -11.81 -7.32
CA VAL A 101 -3.38 -10.84 -6.72
C VAL A 101 -3.80 -10.55 -5.30
N LYS A 102 -2.82 -10.59 -4.39
CA LYS A 102 -2.97 -10.19 -3.00
C LYS A 102 -1.95 -9.13 -2.66
N VAL A 103 -2.39 -8.15 -1.88
CA VAL A 103 -1.55 -7.08 -1.36
C VAL A 103 -1.67 -7.14 0.15
N HIS A 104 -0.54 -7.20 0.83
CA HIS A 104 -0.47 -7.17 2.27
C HIS A 104 0.35 -5.97 2.70
N LEU A 105 -0.13 -5.26 3.72
CA LEU A 105 0.56 -4.17 4.38
C LEU A 105 0.44 -4.39 5.88
N SER A 106 1.55 -4.34 6.59
CA SER A 106 1.53 -4.48 8.05
C SER A 106 2.46 -3.52 8.76
N GLU A 107 2.07 -3.14 9.97
CA GLU A 107 2.92 -2.47 10.93
C GLU A 107 2.75 -3.14 12.30
N LYS A 108 3.82 -3.80 12.76
CA LYS A 108 3.79 -4.73 13.89
C LYS A 108 4.74 -4.33 15.02
N THR A 109 4.98 -3.03 15.20
CA THR A 109 5.82 -2.56 16.31
C THR A 109 5.12 -2.82 17.65
N ASP A 110 5.85 -3.36 18.61
CA ASP A 110 5.38 -3.62 19.98
C ASP A 110 5.51 -2.39 20.90
N THR A 111 6.07 -1.30 20.38
CA THR A 111 6.44 -0.14 21.18
C THR A 111 5.28 0.86 21.34
N TYR A 112 4.44 1.02 20.32
CA TYR A 112 3.37 2.02 20.30
C TYR A 112 2.09 1.47 19.68
N ALA A 113 0.97 1.71 20.35
CA ALA A 113 -0.36 1.51 19.78
C ALA A 113 -0.62 2.53 18.65
N LYS A 114 -1.35 2.10 17.62
CA LYS A 114 -1.57 2.81 16.36
C LYS A 114 -3.02 3.27 16.30
N LYS A 115 -3.24 4.54 16.01
CA LYS A 115 -4.58 5.13 15.90
C LYS A 115 -4.65 6.27 14.88
N GLY A 116 -5.87 6.63 14.51
CA GLY A 116 -6.16 7.78 13.66
C GLY A 116 -5.91 7.54 12.17
N LEU A 117 -5.75 6.29 11.73
CA LEU A 117 -5.66 5.96 10.31
C LEU A 117 -7.06 5.94 9.69
N ILE A 118 -7.31 6.77 8.69
CA ILE A 118 -8.58 6.81 7.94
C ILE A 118 -8.31 6.31 6.53
N ILE A 119 -8.88 5.16 6.16
CA ILE A 119 -8.64 4.53 4.86
C ILE A 119 -9.79 4.84 3.90
N GLU A 120 -9.46 5.29 2.69
CA GLU A 120 -10.38 5.31 1.54
C GLU A 120 -10.38 3.93 0.87
N GLY A 121 -9.20 3.41 0.55
CA GLY A 121 -9.06 2.08 -0.04
C GLY A 121 -7.68 1.85 -0.64
N MET A 122 -7.56 0.73 -1.37
CA MET A 122 -6.40 0.45 -2.22
C MET A 122 -6.75 0.76 -3.67
N GLU A 123 -5.86 1.47 -4.35
CA GLU A 123 -5.96 1.74 -5.78
C GLU A 123 -4.92 0.93 -6.55
N ILE A 124 -5.35 0.36 -7.68
CA ILE A 124 -4.48 -0.37 -8.61
C ILE A 124 -4.53 0.36 -9.93
N ARG A 125 -3.37 0.82 -10.40
CA ARG A 125 -3.25 1.69 -11.56
C ARG A 125 -2.38 1.02 -12.61
N ALA A 126 -2.89 0.92 -13.84
CA ALA A 126 -2.11 0.40 -14.95
C ALA A 126 -0.95 1.36 -15.26
N LYS A 127 0.25 0.80 -15.42
CA LYS A 127 1.39 1.54 -15.93
C LYS A 127 1.18 1.75 -17.42
N SER A 128 1.35 2.99 -17.89
CA SER A 128 1.38 3.24 -19.33
C SER A 128 2.53 2.44 -19.93
N MET A 129 2.24 1.60 -20.94
CA MET A 129 3.31 1.03 -21.76
C MET A 129 4.10 2.19 -22.40
N PRO A 130 5.44 2.16 -22.41
CA PRO A 130 6.20 3.09 -23.23
C PRO A 130 5.74 2.91 -24.69
N ILE A 131 5.33 3.99 -25.34
CA ILE A 131 5.05 3.97 -26.78
C ILE A 131 6.39 3.64 -27.46
N THR A 132 6.47 2.46 -28.08
CA THR A 132 7.64 2.04 -28.88
C THR A 132 7.62 2.71 -30.24
#